data_AF-A0A7Y3TFG7-F1
#
_entry.id   AF-A0A7Y3TFG7-F1
#
_cell.length_a   1.000
_cell.length_b   1.000
_cell.length_c   1.000
_cell.angle_alpha   90.00
_cell.angle_beta   90.00
_cell.angle_gamma   90.00
#
_symmetry.space_group_name_H-M   'P 1'
#
loop_
_entity.id
_entity.type
_entity.pdbx_description
1 polymer ?
#
loop_
_entity_poly.entity_id
_entity_poly.type
_entity_poly.pdbx_seq_one_letter_code
_entity_poly.pdbx_strand_id
1 'polypeptide(L)' 'MKQKIAAAFIMGFISTGLISFIIISTNAGFIENFLSKWCRSWMIAFTIIVLTILFFGPKVKRFVDYLFPKK' A
#
# COMPACT_ATOMS: atom_id res chain seq x y z
N MET A 1 -15.66 -3.24 14.53
CA MET A 1 -15.32 -3.15 13.09
C MET A 1 -14.53 -1.89 12.74
N LYS A 2 -15.03 -0.68 13.06
CA LYS A 2 -14.36 0.60 12.74
C LYS A 2 -12.90 0.68 13.21
N GLN A 3 -12.60 0.30 14.46
CA GLN A 3 -11.24 0.27 15.02
C GLN A 3 -10.30 -0.68 14.25
N LYS A 4 -10.77 -1.86 13.85
CA LYS A 4 -9.96 -2.83 13.09
C LYS A 4 -9.62 -2.31 11.69
N ILE A 5 -10.58 -1.65 11.04
CA ILE A 5 -10.38 -1.03 9.73
C ILE A 5 -9.40 0.14 9.84
N ALA A 6 -9.58 1.01 10.84
CA ALA A 6 -8.67 2.13 11.08
C ALA A 6 -7.24 1.64 11.39
N ALA A 7 -7.08 0.63 12.24
CA ALA A 7 -5.80 0.04 12.56
C ALA A 7 -5.12 -0.55 11.31
N ALA A 8 -5.85 -1.32 10.50
CA ALA A 8 -5.32 -1.88 9.25
C ALA A 8 -4.91 -0.80 8.25
N PHE A 9 -5.70 0.26 8.12
CA PHE A 9 -5.39 1.37 7.23
C PHE A 9 -4.15 2.15 7.69
N ILE A 10 -4.05 2.49 8.98
CA ILE A 10 -2.89 3.18 9.55
C ILE A 10 -1.63 2.32 9.40
N MET A 11 -1.72 1.03 9.70
CA MET A 11 -0.59 0.10 9.52
C MET A 11 -0.16 0.02 8.05
N GLY A 12 -1.10 -0.06 7.11
CA GLY A 12 -0.81 -0.05 5.67
C GLY A 12 -0.15 1.26 5.22
N PHE A 13 -0.64 2.40 5.70
CA PHE A 13 -0.05 3.71 5.42
C PHE A 13 1.40 3.80 5.94
N ILE A 14 1.63 3.48 7.22
CA ILE A 14 2.96 3.55 7.83
C ILE A 14 3.93 2.57 7.15
N SER A 15 3.54 1.31 6.97
CA SER A 15 4.42 0.29 6.40
C SER A 15 4.82 0.58 4.95
N THR A 16 3.87 0.97 4.09
CA THR A 16 4.18 1.32 2.70
C THR A 16 5.04 2.58 2.60
N GLY A 17 4.80 3.57 3.46
CA GLY A 17 5.63 4.76 3.60
C GLY A 17 7.07 4.39 3.95
N LEU A 18 7.26 3.64 5.04
CA LEU A 18 8.60 3.22 5.50
C LEU A 18 9.34 2.40 4.44
N ILE A 19 8.70 1.39 3.86
CA ILE A 19 9.32 0.55 2.83
C ILE A 19 9.74 1.39 1.63
N SER A 20 8.84 2.24 1.12
CA SER A 20 9.17 3.10 -0.03
C SER A 20 10.29 4.09 0.28
N PHE A 21 10.29 4.69 1.47
CA PHE A 21 11.30 5.62 1.91
C PHE A 21 12.67 4.95 1.98
N ILE A 22 12.76 3.77 2.62
CA ILE A 22 14.00 3.00 2.75
C ILE A 22 14.53 2.65 1.35
N ILE A 23 13.69 2.09 0.48
CA ILE A 23 14.13 1.68 -0.86
C ILE A 23 14.63 2.89 -1.65
N ILE A 24 13.88 3.98 -1.70
CA ILE A 24 14.22 5.13 -2.54
C ILE A 24 15.44 5.88 -1.97
N SER A 25 15.51 6.07 -0.65
CA SER A 25 16.66 6.73 -0.01
C SER A 25 17.95 5.92 -0.13
N THR A 26 17.89 4.60 -0.07
CA THR A 26 19.08 3.74 -0.20
C THR A 26 19.57 3.59 -1.63
N ASN A 27 18.67 3.53 -2.62
CA ASN A 27 19.05 3.34 -4.03
C ASN A 27 19.35 4.65 -4.76
N ALA A 28 18.58 5.71 -4.50
CA ALA A 28 18.70 6.99 -5.19
C ALA A 28 19.36 8.09 -4.35
N GLY A 29 19.58 7.86 -3.05
CA GLY A 29 20.05 8.88 -2.13
C GLY A 29 19.02 10.00 -1.88
N PHE A 30 19.46 11.06 -1.21
CA PHE A 30 18.65 12.25 -0.94
C PHE A 30 18.89 13.33 -2.00
N ILE A 31 18.18 13.24 -3.12
CA ILE A 31 18.21 14.25 -4.19
C ILE A 31 17.55 15.59 -3.78
N GLU A 32 17.70 16.63 -4.60
CA GLU A 32 17.01 17.89 -4.37
C GLU A 32 15.49 17.72 -4.27
N ASN A 33 14.92 18.32 -3.22
CA ASN A 33 13.51 18.22 -2.87
C ASN A 33 13.04 16.77 -2.65
N PHE A 34 13.95 15.86 -2.27
CA PHE A 34 13.67 14.43 -2.08
C PHE A 34 12.40 14.21 -1.28
N LEU A 35 12.30 14.79 -0.08
CA LEU A 35 11.17 14.53 0.82
C LEU A 35 9.84 14.95 0.19
N SER A 36 9.81 16.09 -0.50
CA SER A 36 8.62 16.58 -1.20
C SER A 36 8.25 15.68 -2.38
N LYS A 37 9.22 15.32 -3.23
CA LYS A 37 9.03 14.43 -4.39
C LYS A 37 8.60 13.04 -3.96
N TRP A 38 9.25 12.48 -2.94
CA TRP A 38 8.93 11.19 -2.35
C TRP A 38 7.51 11.21 -1.76
N CYS A 39 7.18 12.17 -0.91
CA CYS A 39 5.86 12.25 -0.26
C CYS A 39 4.73 12.38 -1.30
N ARG A 40 4.91 13.25 -2.30
CA ARG A 40 3.95 13.41 -3.40
C ARG A 40 3.75 12.10 -4.17
N SER A 41 4.85 11.44 -4.56
CA SER A 41 4.79 10.20 -5.33
C SER A 41 4.19 9.05 -4.53
N TRP A 42 4.57 8.94 -3.26
CA TRP A 42 4.07 7.94 -2.33
C TRP A 42 2.58 8.12 -2.04
N MET A 43 2.10 9.35 -1.82
CA MET A 43 0.67 9.61 -1.64
C MET A 43 -0.15 9.21 -2.86
N ILE A 44 0.31 9.55 -4.08
CA ILE A 44 -0.36 9.15 -5.32
C ILE A 44 -0.42 7.62 -5.42
N ALA A 45 0.71 6.94 -5.19
CA ALA A 45 0.78 5.48 -5.22
C ALA A 45 -0.13 4.84 -4.17
N PHE A 46 -0.16 5.38 -2.94
CA PHE A 46 -0.99 4.88 -1.86
C PHE A 46 -2.49 4.98 -2.21
N THR A 47 -2.95 6.09 -2.77
CA THR A 47 -4.34 6.23 -3.24
C THR A 47 -4.68 5.18 -4.29
N ILE A 48 -3.81 4.98 -5.28
CA ILE A 48 -4.02 3.97 -6.34
C ILE A 48 -4.08 2.56 -5.76
N ILE A 49 -3.18 2.23 -4.82
CA ILE A 49 -3.16 0.91 -4.15
C ILE A 49 -4.44 0.69 -3.35
N VAL A 50 -4.91 1.68 -2.59
CA VAL A 50 -6.15 1.56 -1.80
C VAL A 50 -7.34 1.29 -2.72
N LEU A 51 -7.47 2.05 -3.82
CA LEU A 51 -8.53 1.81 -4.81
C LEU A 51 -8.40 0.40 -5.40
N THR A 52 -7.19 -0.01 -5.77
CA THR A 52 -6.94 -1.35 -6.33
C THR A 52 -7.38 -2.44 -5.35
N ILE A 53 -7.02 -2.34 -4.07
CA ILE A 53 -7.42 -3.33 -3.05
C ILE A 53 -8.95 -3.36 -2.89
N LEU A 54 -9.63 -2.22 -2.92
CA LEU A 54 -11.09 -2.17 -2.80
C LEU A 54 -11.80 -2.80 -4.02
N PHE A 55 -11.33 -2.53 -5.24
CA PHE A 55 -11.94 -3.04 -6.47
C PHE A 55 -11.55 -4.48 -6.79
N PHE A 56 -10.30 -4.85 -6.55
CA PHE A 56 -9.76 -6.17 -6.91
C PHE A 56 -9.75 -7.14 -5.74
N GLY A 57 -9.72 -6.69 -4.48
CA GLY A 57 -9.69 -7.56 -3.30
C GLY A 57 -10.79 -8.63 -3.29
N PRO A 58 -12.07 -8.29 -3.54
CA PRO A 58 -13.14 -9.28 -3.64
C PRO A 58 -12.97 -10.24 -4.82
N LYS A 59 -12.44 -9.76 -5.95
CA LYS A 59 -12.21 -10.57 -7.16
C LYS A 59 -11.09 -11.59 -6.92
N VAL A 60 -9.99 -11.13 -6.33
CA VAL A 60 -8.85 -11.98 -5.94
C VAL A 60 -9.31 -13.00 -4.91
N LYS A 61 -10.09 -12.60 -3.90
CA LYS A 61 -10.64 -13.54 -2.92
C LYS A 61 -11.46 -14.63 -3.58
N ARG A 62 -12.40 -14.28 -4.46
CA ARG A 62 -13.21 -15.27 -5.21
C ARG A 62 -12.35 -16.19 -6.06
N PHE A 63 -11.31 -15.65 -6.70
CA PHE A 63 -10.38 -16.44 -7.49
C PHE A 63 -9.58 -17.42 -6.62
N VAL A 64 -9.11 -17.00 -5.45
CA VAL A 64 -8.42 -17.85 -4.48
C VAL A 64 -9.36 -18.93 -3.94
N ASP A 65 -10.60 -18.57 -3.60
CA ASP A 65 -11.62 -19.53 -3.12
C ASP A 65 -11.96 -20.56 -4.21
N TYR A 66 -11.93 -20.17 -5.49
CA TYR A 66 -12.08 -21.09 -6.63
C TYR A 66 -10.88 -22.03 -6.80
N LEU A 67 -9.65 -21.51 -6.67
CA LEU A 67 -8.42 -22.30 -6.79
C LEU A 67 -8.21 -23.27 -5.62
N PHE A 68 -8.65 -22.89 -4.42
CA PHE A 68 -8.51 -23.67 -3.19
C PHE A 68 -9.88 -23.89 -2.53
N PRO A 69 -10.76 -24.72 -3.11
CA PRO A 69 -12.04 -25.03 -2.50
C PRO A 69 -11.80 -25.69 -1.14
N LYS A 70 -12.38 -25.12 -0.08
CA LYS A 70 -12.41 -25.82 1.21
C LYS A 70 -13.21 -27.12 1.03
N LYS A 71 -12.59 -28.25 1.37
CA LYS A 71 -13.27 -29.55 1.52
C LYS A 71 -14.40 -29.46 2.54
#